data_AF-A0A1C3EU09-F1
#
_entry.id   AF-A0A1C3EU09-F1
#
_cell.length_a   1.000
_cell.length_b   1.000
_cell.length_c   1.000
_cell.angle_alpha   90.00
_cell.angle_beta   90.00
_cell.angle_gamma   90.00
#
_symmetry.space_group_name_H-M   'P 1'
#
loop_
_entity.id
_entity.type
_entity.pdbx_description
1 polymer ?
#
loop_
_entity_poly.entity_id
_entity_poly.type
_entity_poly.pdbx_seq_one_letter_code
_entity_poly.pdbx_strand_id
1 'polypeptide(L)'
;MANWLQKPKDWYAGAINVIRSVGPFLISQSDQASEAFARHKGRLATAEAMKTLLVSEAESIAAVRDSLRKKYVEATTEERIRIRRDIADAEADIRQLHTAAQALHYLPHFSTNSSDANQQVPDASTADEPAYTVSEHWMDKFNQLARSKNEPWRQDLLARALAAESANPGSINARALWLIGTLEESKFKAFATLLDISSVFGGGYMIPGNNVVGRSIPQCEFGSDVPIGRLVFQLGDTGLIADLNSHKEIPIESVFLVAYDEDYVFEIHARNAKVSIRGVIPTTVGSAIAIFYERRTNPFGIALLNE
;
A
#
# COMPACT_ATOMS: atom_id res chain seq x y z
N MET A 1 -5.83 -27.53 -32.02
CA MET A 1 -5.98 -28.28 -30.75
C MET A 1 -5.74 -27.31 -29.63
N ALA A 2 -6.79 -26.97 -28.88
CA ALA A 2 -6.82 -25.82 -27.99
C ALA A 2 -6.41 -26.22 -26.56
N ASN A 3 -5.35 -25.60 -26.04
CA ASN A 3 -4.92 -25.60 -24.64
C ASN A 3 -5.47 -24.34 -23.95
N TRP A 4 -6.68 -24.40 -23.36
CA TRP A 4 -7.34 -23.19 -22.83
C TRP A 4 -7.87 -23.32 -21.40
N LEU A 5 -7.45 -24.31 -20.63
CA LEU A 5 -7.79 -24.41 -19.21
C LEU A 5 -6.58 -24.88 -18.38
N GLN A 6 -5.68 -23.95 -18.05
CA GLN A 6 -4.76 -24.12 -16.92
C GLN A 6 -5.37 -23.44 -15.69
N LYS A 7 -5.48 -24.18 -14.58
CA LYS A 7 -6.01 -23.73 -13.29
C LYS A 7 -5.13 -22.61 -12.70
N PRO A 8 -5.70 -21.49 -12.22
CA PRO A 8 -4.96 -20.56 -11.37
C PRO A 8 -4.82 -21.17 -9.97
N LYS A 9 -3.58 -21.49 -9.58
CA LYS A 9 -3.16 -21.81 -8.21
C LYS A 9 -2.65 -20.52 -7.54
N ASP A 10 -3.01 -20.35 -6.27
CA ASP A 10 -2.28 -19.60 -5.20
C ASP A 10 -3.08 -18.64 -4.29
N TRP A 11 -4.36 -18.34 -4.55
CA TRP A 11 -5.23 -17.76 -3.49
C TRP A 11 -5.60 -18.79 -2.40
N TYR A 12 -5.45 -20.08 -2.74
CA TYR A 12 -5.78 -21.24 -1.91
C TYR A 12 -4.93 -21.27 -0.62
N ALA A 13 -3.65 -20.90 -0.66
CA ALA A 13 -2.76 -20.94 0.51
C ALA A 13 -3.10 -19.89 1.58
N GLY A 14 -3.41 -18.64 1.19
CA GLY A 14 -3.81 -17.57 2.12
C GLY A 14 -5.20 -17.81 2.72
N ALA A 15 -6.14 -18.33 1.94
CA ALA A 15 -7.47 -18.73 2.43
C ALA A 15 -7.40 -19.96 3.33
N ILE A 16 -6.50 -20.92 3.06
CA ILE A 16 -6.28 -22.12 3.90
C ILE A 16 -5.74 -21.79 5.27
N ASN A 17 -4.93 -20.73 5.43
CA ASN A 17 -4.46 -20.30 6.75
C ASN A 17 -5.58 -19.75 7.64
N VAL A 18 -6.61 -19.17 7.02
CA VAL A 18 -7.82 -18.70 7.70
C VAL A 18 -8.83 -19.83 7.91
N ILE A 19 -8.91 -20.80 6.99
CA ILE A 19 -9.88 -21.90 6.99
C ILE A 19 -9.42 -23.11 7.84
N ARG A 20 -8.11 -23.38 7.96
CA ARG A 20 -7.55 -24.47 8.79
C ARG A 20 -7.82 -24.29 10.30
N SER A 21 -8.20 -23.10 10.75
CA SER A 21 -8.61 -22.88 12.14
C SER A 21 -10.02 -23.38 12.48
N VAL A 22 -10.86 -23.74 11.47
CA VAL A 22 -12.27 -24.10 11.70
C VAL A 22 -12.75 -25.38 10.97
N GLY A 23 -11.95 -25.97 10.08
CA GLY A 23 -12.10 -27.37 9.66
C GLY A 23 -13.51 -27.78 9.15
N PRO A 24 -14.16 -28.87 9.59
CA PRO A 24 -14.60 -29.90 8.65
C PRO A 24 -16.13 -30.15 8.62
N PHE A 25 -16.92 -29.25 8.01
CA PHE A 25 -18.37 -29.50 7.85
C PHE A 25 -19.00 -29.10 6.49
N LEU A 26 -18.33 -28.29 5.67
CA LEU A 26 -19.02 -27.56 4.58
C LEU A 26 -18.84 -28.14 3.16
N ILE A 27 -18.20 -29.30 3.02
CA ILE A 27 -17.84 -29.87 1.71
C ILE A 27 -18.83 -30.99 1.33
N SER A 28 -19.90 -30.67 0.60
CA SER A 28 -20.50 -31.64 -0.35
C SER A 28 -21.48 -31.00 -1.37
N GLN A 29 -21.10 -31.06 -2.67
CA GLN A 29 -21.91 -31.01 -3.93
C GLN A 29 -22.35 -29.63 -4.49
N SER A 30 -22.13 -29.16 -5.74
CA SER A 30 -21.29 -29.52 -6.91
C SER A 30 -21.32 -28.34 -7.96
N ASP A 31 -20.31 -27.95 -8.74
CA ASP A 31 -18.85 -28.17 -8.63
C ASP A 31 -17.91 -27.25 -9.45
N GLN A 32 -18.32 -26.22 -10.20
CA GLN A 32 -17.28 -25.31 -10.76
C GLN A 32 -17.68 -23.88 -11.14
N ALA A 33 -18.78 -23.65 -11.84
CA ALA A 33 -19.16 -22.29 -12.28
C ALA A 33 -19.96 -21.52 -11.21
N SER A 34 -20.93 -22.19 -10.57
CA SER A 34 -21.66 -21.65 -9.42
C SER A 34 -20.74 -21.50 -8.21
N GLU A 35 -19.72 -22.34 -8.10
CA GLU A 35 -18.72 -22.27 -7.04
C GLU A 35 -17.78 -21.07 -7.22
N ALA A 36 -17.37 -20.73 -8.44
CA ALA A 36 -16.55 -19.52 -8.65
C ALA A 36 -17.35 -18.24 -8.33
N PHE A 37 -18.62 -18.18 -8.73
CA PHE A 37 -19.50 -17.04 -8.46
C PHE A 37 -19.99 -17.00 -7.01
N ALA A 38 -20.31 -18.13 -6.38
CA ALA A 38 -20.68 -18.23 -4.97
C ALA A 38 -19.46 -18.16 -4.03
N ARG A 39 -18.25 -18.53 -4.47
CA ARG A 39 -17.01 -18.20 -3.76
C ARG A 39 -16.69 -16.72 -3.94
N HIS A 40 -16.92 -16.10 -5.10
CA HIS A 40 -16.73 -14.65 -5.23
C HIS A 40 -17.75 -13.86 -4.38
N LYS A 41 -19.04 -14.22 -4.47
CA LYS A 41 -20.11 -13.63 -3.66
C LYS A 41 -20.03 -14.01 -2.19
N GLY A 42 -19.57 -15.22 -1.87
CA GLY A 42 -19.26 -15.69 -0.53
C GLY A 42 -18.02 -15.02 0.04
N ARG A 43 -17.00 -14.72 -0.77
CA ARG A 43 -15.79 -13.96 -0.38
C ARG A 43 -16.12 -12.50 -0.11
N LEU A 44 -16.90 -11.86 -0.97
CA LEU A 44 -17.44 -10.53 -0.72
C LEU A 44 -18.31 -10.53 0.51
N ALA A 45 -19.22 -11.50 0.65
CA ALA A 45 -20.05 -11.65 1.85
C ALA A 45 -19.23 -11.94 3.12
N THR A 46 -18.11 -12.68 3.05
CA THR A 46 -17.23 -12.91 4.20
C THR A 46 -16.40 -11.68 4.53
N ALA A 47 -15.89 -10.96 3.53
CA ALA A 47 -15.15 -9.72 3.76
C ALA A 47 -16.08 -8.64 4.31
N GLU A 48 -17.31 -8.55 3.80
CA GLU A 48 -18.36 -7.69 4.32
C GLU A 48 -18.77 -8.12 5.73
N ALA A 49 -18.98 -9.42 6.00
CA ALA A 49 -19.29 -9.92 7.34
C ALA A 49 -18.16 -9.65 8.34
N MET A 50 -16.90 -9.83 7.93
CA MET A 50 -15.72 -9.52 8.75
C MET A 50 -15.61 -8.02 9.00
N LYS A 51 -15.86 -7.19 7.98
CA LYS A 51 -15.94 -5.74 8.15
C LYS A 51 -17.04 -5.38 9.15
N THR A 52 -18.24 -5.94 9.02
CA THR A 52 -19.34 -5.70 9.95
C THR A 52 -18.96 -6.13 11.36
N LEU A 53 -18.25 -7.25 11.53
CA LEU A 53 -17.75 -7.70 12.82
C LEU A 53 -16.74 -6.70 13.41
N LEU A 54 -15.73 -6.29 12.65
CA LEU A 54 -14.73 -5.31 13.10
C LEU A 54 -15.36 -3.97 13.48
N VAL A 55 -16.34 -3.51 12.70
CA VAL A 55 -17.09 -2.29 13.00
C VAL A 55 -17.94 -2.46 14.26
N SER A 56 -18.64 -3.60 14.42
CA SER A 56 -19.43 -3.87 15.63
C SER A 56 -18.57 -3.98 16.89
N GLU A 57 -17.34 -4.50 16.76
CA GLU A 57 -16.39 -4.56 17.86
C GLU A 57 -15.82 -3.18 18.19
N ALA A 58 -15.56 -2.35 17.17
CA ALA A 58 -15.19 -0.95 17.40
C ALA A 58 -16.32 -0.18 18.12
N GLU A 59 -17.58 -0.45 17.79
CA GLU A 59 -18.75 0.12 18.47
C GLU A 59 -18.90 -0.38 19.91
N SER A 60 -18.64 -1.68 20.16
CA SER A 60 -18.68 -2.26 21.50
C SER A 60 -17.61 -1.62 22.41
N ILE A 61 -16.38 -1.46 21.91
CA ILE A 61 -15.29 -0.78 22.61
C ILE A 61 -15.59 0.72 22.79
N ALA A 62 -16.21 1.36 21.80
CA ALA A 62 -16.65 2.75 21.92
C ALA A 62 -17.68 2.94 23.04
N ALA A 63 -18.62 2.00 23.20
CA ALA A 63 -19.57 2.01 24.32
C ALA A 63 -18.87 1.83 25.67
N VAL A 64 -17.86 0.94 25.75
CA VAL A 64 -17.01 0.80 26.95
C VAL A 64 -16.28 2.10 27.26
N ARG A 65 -15.65 2.74 26.28
CA ARG A 65 -14.97 4.04 26.42
C ARG A 65 -15.92 5.12 26.94
N ASP A 66 -17.15 5.18 26.41
CA ASP A 66 -18.12 6.17 26.84
C ASP A 66 -18.62 5.91 28.28
N SER A 67 -18.71 4.64 28.69
CA SER A 67 -18.94 4.28 30.09
C SER A 67 -17.79 4.71 31.01
N LEU A 68 -16.53 4.53 30.57
CA LEU A 68 -15.34 4.96 31.30
C LEU A 68 -15.27 6.49 31.42
N ARG A 69 -15.66 7.23 30.38
CA ARG A 69 -15.76 8.69 30.42
C ARG A 69 -16.76 9.19 31.45
N LYS A 70 -17.91 8.51 31.61
CA LYS A 70 -18.88 8.83 32.66
C LYS A 70 -18.29 8.58 34.05
N LYS A 71 -17.66 7.40 34.25
CA LYS A 71 -16.99 7.06 35.51
C LYS A 71 -15.85 8.03 35.86
N TYR A 72 -15.13 8.55 34.87
CA TYR A 72 -14.04 9.51 35.07
C TYR A 72 -14.50 10.80 35.80
N VAL A 73 -15.71 11.28 35.51
CA VAL A 73 -16.26 12.50 36.11
C VAL A 73 -16.46 12.33 37.62
N GLU A 74 -16.94 11.15 38.03
CA GLU A 74 -17.30 10.81 39.41
C GLU A 74 -16.12 10.23 40.22
N ALA A 75 -15.05 9.80 39.54
CA ALA A 75 -13.92 9.12 40.14
C ALA A 75 -13.00 10.02 40.99
N THR A 76 -12.33 9.39 41.96
CA THR A 76 -11.28 10.01 42.78
C THR A 76 -10.00 10.28 41.97
N THR A 77 -9.08 11.10 42.48
CA THR A 77 -7.85 11.51 41.77
C THR A 77 -6.98 10.32 41.32
N GLU A 78 -6.88 9.27 42.13
CA GLU A 78 -6.10 8.07 41.81
C GLU A 78 -6.79 7.22 40.73
N GLU A 79 -8.11 7.04 40.84
CA GLU A 79 -8.92 6.30 39.87
C GLU A 79 -8.96 7.01 38.51
N ARG A 80 -8.96 8.35 38.49
CA ARG A 80 -8.88 9.14 37.25
C ARG A 80 -7.65 8.81 36.43
N ILE A 81 -6.49 8.54 37.07
CA ILE A 81 -5.27 8.19 36.34
C ILE A 81 -5.44 6.84 35.64
N ARG A 82 -6.01 5.84 36.33
CA ARG A 82 -6.29 4.52 35.75
C ARG A 82 -7.32 4.61 34.62
N ILE A 83 -8.46 5.25 34.88
CA ILE A 83 -9.53 5.42 33.88
C ILE A 83 -9.02 6.18 32.65
N ARG A 84 -8.15 7.18 32.82
CA ARG A 84 -7.54 7.91 31.69
C ARG A 84 -6.67 6.99 30.83
N ARG A 85 -5.91 6.08 31.44
CA ARG A 85 -5.15 5.07 30.72
C ARG A 85 -6.07 4.12 29.96
N ASP A 86 -7.10 3.60 30.62
CA ASP A 86 -8.06 2.67 30.01
C ASP A 86 -8.81 3.32 28.83
N ILE A 87 -9.16 4.61 28.93
CA ILE A 87 -9.73 5.37 27.82
C ILE A 87 -8.73 5.48 26.65
N ALA A 88 -7.46 5.74 26.94
CA ALA A 88 -6.43 5.86 25.90
C ALA A 88 -6.18 4.52 25.19
N ASP A 89 -6.19 3.41 25.94
CA ASP A 89 -6.05 2.05 25.43
C ASP A 89 -7.26 1.70 24.54
N ALA A 90 -8.49 1.95 25.01
CA ALA A 90 -9.72 1.75 24.21
C ALA A 90 -9.71 2.60 22.92
N GLU A 91 -9.25 3.85 22.98
CA GLU A 91 -9.10 4.69 21.79
C GLU A 91 -8.04 4.15 20.81
N ALA A 92 -6.99 3.51 21.31
CA ALA A 92 -5.96 2.89 20.47
C ALA A 92 -6.49 1.65 19.75
N ASP A 93 -7.25 0.81 20.43
CA ASP A 93 -7.85 -0.39 19.84
C ASP A 93 -8.91 -0.03 18.78
N ILE A 94 -9.74 0.99 19.03
CA ILE A 94 -10.70 1.50 18.03
C ILE A 94 -9.98 1.95 16.75
N ARG A 95 -8.84 2.66 16.87
CA ARG A 95 -8.06 3.10 15.70
C ARG A 95 -7.52 1.92 14.90
N GLN A 96 -6.97 0.93 15.59
CA GLN A 96 -6.44 -0.28 14.95
C GLN A 96 -7.55 -1.04 14.20
N LEU A 97 -8.70 -1.25 14.82
CA LEU A 97 -9.85 -1.92 14.21
C LEU A 97 -10.36 -1.15 12.98
N HIS A 98 -10.40 0.18 13.06
CA HIS A 98 -10.80 1.02 11.92
C HIS A 98 -9.83 0.89 10.74
N THR A 99 -8.52 0.97 10.98
CA THR A 99 -7.51 0.78 9.92
C THR A 99 -7.58 -0.63 9.31
N ALA A 100 -7.80 -1.67 10.12
CA ALA A 100 -7.99 -3.03 9.63
C ALA A 100 -9.27 -3.19 8.80
N ALA A 101 -10.39 -2.61 9.25
CA ALA A 101 -11.64 -2.60 8.49
C ALA A 101 -11.49 -1.86 7.16
N GLN A 102 -10.72 -0.77 7.13
CA GLN A 102 -10.41 -0.03 5.92
C GLN A 102 -9.52 -0.84 4.96
N ALA A 103 -8.58 -1.63 5.47
CA ALA A 103 -7.73 -2.50 4.62
C ALA A 103 -8.55 -3.53 3.82
N LEU A 104 -9.66 -4.04 4.37
CA LEU A 104 -10.56 -4.96 3.66
C LEU A 104 -11.16 -4.33 2.39
N HIS A 105 -11.31 -3.00 2.33
CA HIS A 105 -11.75 -2.31 1.13
C HIS A 105 -10.69 -2.31 0.02
N TYR A 106 -9.42 -2.28 0.39
CA TYR A 106 -8.31 -2.21 -0.57
C TYR A 106 -7.84 -3.58 -1.05
N LEU A 107 -8.13 -4.64 -0.30
CA LEU A 107 -7.68 -6.01 -0.60
C LEU A 107 -7.97 -6.47 -2.06
N PRO A 108 -9.14 -6.18 -2.66
CA PRO A 108 -9.39 -6.53 -4.07
C PRO A 108 -8.39 -5.93 -5.06
N HIS A 109 -7.90 -4.71 -4.80
CA HIS A 109 -6.99 -3.98 -5.70
C HIS A 109 -5.60 -4.62 -5.77
N PHE A 110 -5.15 -5.23 -4.66
CA PHE A 110 -3.82 -5.85 -4.58
C PHE A 110 -3.81 -7.33 -4.94
N SER A 111 -4.97 -7.97 -4.93
CA SER A 111 -5.12 -9.41 -5.24
C SER A 111 -5.11 -9.72 -6.74
N THR A 112 -5.38 -8.73 -7.59
CA THR A 112 -5.43 -8.87 -9.06
C THR A 112 -4.07 -8.69 -9.74
N ASN A 113 -3.08 -8.10 -9.07
CA ASN A 113 -1.80 -7.72 -9.68
C ASN A 113 -0.70 -8.78 -9.57
N SER A 114 -0.97 -9.93 -8.94
CA SER A 114 0.00 -11.01 -8.71
C SER A 114 0.01 -12.11 -9.77
N SER A 115 -0.69 -11.93 -10.90
CA SER A 115 -0.81 -12.96 -11.95
C SER A 115 0.39 -13.07 -12.93
N ASP A 116 1.39 -12.18 -12.89
CA ASP A 116 2.37 -12.05 -13.99
C ASP A 116 3.87 -12.25 -13.65
N ALA A 117 4.25 -12.91 -12.55
CA ALA A 117 5.66 -13.19 -12.29
C ALA A 117 5.94 -14.67 -12.00
N ASN A 118 6.48 -15.37 -13.01
CA ASN A 118 7.21 -16.65 -12.94
C ASN A 118 7.54 -17.14 -11.52
N GLN A 119 6.73 -18.03 -10.96
CA GLN A 119 7.14 -18.85 -9.81
C GLN A 119 6.88 -20.33 -10.14
N GLN A 120 7.99 -21.06 -10.24
CA GLN A 120 8.03 -22.51 -10.34
C GLN A 120 7.27 -23.10 -9.15
N VAL A 121 6.19 -23.82 -9.44
CA VAL A 121 5.50 -24.67 -8.48
C VAL A 121 6.49 -25.74 -8.00
N PRO A 122 6.91 -25.77 -6.72
CA PRO A 122 7.62 -26.92 -6.18
C PRO A 122 6.61 -28.06 -6.03
N ASP A 123 7.04 -29.27 -6.40
CA ASP A 123 6.22 -30.48 -6.33
C ASP A 123 5.59 -30.68 -4.95
N ALA A 124 4.28 -30.92 -4.95
CA ALA A 124 3.42 -31.07 -3.78
C ALA A 124 3.67 -32.40 -3.04
N SER A 125 4.82 -32.51 -2.35
CA SER A 125 5.18 -33.71 -1.59
C SER A 125 5.74 -33.46 -0.18
N THR A 126 5.51 -32.28 0.40
CA THR A 126 5.69 -32.06 1.86
C THR A 126 4.55 -31.17 2.37
N ALA A 127 3.71 -31.74 3.23
CA ALA A 127 2.44 -31.19 3.69
C ALA A 127 2.58 -30.39 5.00
N ASP A 128 3.70 -29.73 5.24
CA ASP A 128 3.92 -28.91 6.44
C ASP A 128 4.44 -27.52 6.04
N GLU A 129 3.83 -26.50 6.63
CA GLU A 129 3.99 -25.04 6.46
C GLU A 129 3.24 -24.37 5.28
N PRO A 130 2.37 -23.39 5.57
CA PRO A 130 1.81 -22.55 4.52
C PRO A 130 2.87 -21.57 4.02
N ALA A 131 3.26 -21.72 2.76
CA ALA A 131 4.43 -21.06 2.16
C ALA A 131 4.44 -19.51 2.19
N TYR A 132 3.36 -18.82 2.61
CA TYR A 132 3.28 -17.36 2.59
C TYR A 132 2.41 -16.83 3.73
N THR A 133 3.00 -16.62 4.90
CA THR A 133 2.39 -15.88 6.02
C THR A 133 3.09 -14.55 6.21
N VAL A 134 2.32 -13.49 6.52
CA VAL A 134 2.88 -12.21 6.91
C VAL A 134 3.77 -12.42 8.14
N SER A 135 4.95 -11.80 8.14
CA SER A 135 5.88 -11.88 9.25
C SER A 135 5.24 -11.38 10.55
N GLU A 136 5.37 -12.14 11.64
CA GLU A 136 4.88 -11.72 12.97
C GLU A 136 5.49 -10.36 13.37
N HIS A 137 6.78 -10.16 13.13
CA HIS A 137 7.45 -8.91 13.43
C HIS A 137 6.85 -7.72 12.64
N TRP A 138 6.48 -7.96 11.39
CA TRP A 138 5.82 -6.95 10.57
C TRP A 138 4.43 -6.61 11.15
N MET A 139 3.65 -7.63 11.52
CA MET A 139 2.34 -7.45 12.14
C MET A 139 2.41 -6.71 13.48
N ASP A 140 3.37 -7.03 14.33
CA ASP A 140 3.61 -6.31 15.58
C ASP A 140 3.93 -4.84 15.33
N LYS A 141 4.77 -4.56 14.32
CA LYS A 141 5.11 -3.19 13.95
C LYS A 141 3.90 -2.44 13.40
N PHE A 142 3.11 -3.09 12.55
CA PHE A 142 1.88 -2.53 12.02
C PHE A 142 0.90 -2.20 13.14
N ASN A 143 0.66 -3.14 14.06
CA ASN A 143 -0.26 -2.94 15.19
C ASN A 143 0.19 -1.79 16.10
N GLN A 144 1.49 -1.68 16.36
CA GLN A 144 2.07 -0.53 17.09
C GLN A 144 1.74 0.80 16.41
N LEU A 145 1.90 0.88 15.08
CA LEU A 145 1.65 2.09 14.29
C LEU A 145 0.15 2.36 14.10
N ALA A 146 -0.70 1.35 13.93
CA ALA A 146 -2.14 1.53 13.76
C ALA A 146 -2.81 2.05 15.04
N ARG A 147 -2.25 1.72 16.21
CA ARG A 147 -2.71 2.19 17.52
C ARG A 147 -2.36 3.65 17.81
N SER A 148 -1.35 4.23 17.15
CA SER A 148 -0.97 5.62 17.39
C SER A 148 -2.03 6.61 16.90
N LYS A 149 -1.96 7.86 17.39
CA LYS A 149 -2.81 8.94 16.89
C LYS A 149 -2.29 9.35 15.52
N ASN A 150 -2.98 8.87 14.49
CA ASN A 150 -2.62 9.10 13.10
C ASN A 150 -3.62 10.06 12.44
N GLU A 151 -3.09 10.91 11.59
CA GLU A 151 -3.83 11.76 10.66
C GLU A 151 -4.57 10.86 9.65
N PRO A 152 -5.71 11.32 9.08
CA PRO A 152 -6.51 10.52 8.16
C PRO A 152 -5.72 9.95 6.97
N TRP A 153 -4.81 10.75 6.39
CA TRP A 153 -3.96 10.31 5.27
C TRP A 153 -3.03 9.16 5.66
N ARG A 154 -2.51 9.17 6.90
CA ARG A 154 -1.62 8.11 7.39
C ARG A 154 -2.39 6.84 7.69
N GLN A 155 -3.60 6.96 8.22
CA GLN A 155 -4.49 5.81 8.41
C GLN A 155 -4.83 5.13 7.08
N ASP A 156 -5.09 5.92 6.04
CA ASP A 156 -5.35 5.41 4.69
C ASP A 156 -4.14 4.64 4.13
N LEU A 157 -2.94 5.21 4.21
CA LEU A 157 -1.71 4.54 3.77
C LEU A 157 -1.44 3.26 4.55
N LEU A 158 -1.64 3.26 5.87
CA LEU A 158 -1.50 2.05 6.69
C LEU A 158 -2.51 0.97 6.30
N ALA A 159 -3.75 1.35 5.98
CA ALA A 159 -4.78 0.41 5.52
C ALA A 159 -4.41 -0.21 4.16
N ARG A 160 -3.94 0.61 3.20
CA ARG A 160 -3.44 0.12 1.90
C ARG A 160 -2.22 -0.78 2.07
N ALA A 161 -1.32 -0.42 2.98
CA ALA A 161 -0.15 -1.22 3.29
C ALA A 161 -0.52 -2.59 3.86
N LEU A 162 -1.43 -2.65 4.84
CA LEU A 162 -1.93 -3.92 5.37
C LEU A 162 -2.58 -4.77 4.28
N ALA A 163 -3.38 -4.16 3.40
CA ALA A 163 -4.03 -4.86 2.30
C ALA A 163 -3.03 -5.48 1.31
N ALA A 164 -2.00 -4.71 0.92
CA ALA A 164 -0.96 -5.18 0.00
C ALA A 164 -0.08 -6.28 0.62
N GLU A 165 0.35 -6.13 1.87
CA GLU A 165 1.14 -7.14 2.58
C GLU A 165 0.33 -8.42 2.83
N SER A 166 -0.97 -8.29 3.13
CA SER A 166 -1.87 -9.45 3.29
C SER A 166 -2.12 -10.19 1.98
N ALA A 167 -2.15 -9.48 0.85
CA ALA A 167 -2.32 -10.07 -0.47
C ALA A 167 -1.03 -10.74 -0.97
N ASN A 168 0.12 -10.09 -0.75
CA ASN A 168 1.44 -10.55 -1.16
C ASN A 168 2.45 -10.32 -0.02
N PRO A 169 2.66 -11.31 0.88
CA PRO A 169 3.62 -11.17 1.98
C PRO A 169 5.03 -10.85 1.49
N GLY A 170 5.68 -9.89 2.13
CA GLY A 170 6.99 -9.36 1.74
C GLY A 170 6.93 -8.24 0.69
N SER A 171 5.75 -7.85 0.21
CA SER A 171 5.59 -6.72 -0.72
C SER A 171 5.94 -5.39 -0.08
N ILE A 172 5.82 -5.26 1.24
CA ILE A 172 6.16 -4.07 2.00
C ILE A 172 7.20 -4.41 3.05
N ASN A 173 8.41 -3.92 2.86
CA ASN A 173 9.44 -4.07 3.89
C ASN A 173 9.12 -3.23 5.15
N ALA A 174 9.67 -3.65 6.30
CA ALA A 174 9.44 -2.99 7.58
C ALA A 174 9.89 -1.51 7.60
N ARG A 175 10.85 -1.12 6.74
CA ARG A 175 11.31 0.27 6.61
C ARG A 175 10.27 1.16 5.95
N ALA A 176 9.60 0.68 4.90
CA ALA A 176 8.50 1.38 4.25
C ALA A 176 7.31 1.55 5.21
N LEU A 177 6.96 0.49 5.94
CA LEU A 177 5.94 0.54 6.99
C LEU A 177 6.29 1.57 8.08
N TRP A 178 7.53 1.56 8.56
CA TRP A 178 8.00 2.53 9.55
C TRP A 178 7.90 3.97 9.04
N LEU A 179 8.35 4.22 7.80
CA LEU A 179 8.25 5.56 7.20
C LEU A 179 6.79 6.02 7.09
N ILE A 180 5.86 5.17 6.63
CA ILE A 180 4.43 5.52 6.62
C ILE A 180 3.99 5.95 8.04
N GLY A 181 4.41 5.20 9.05
CA GLY A 181 4.09 5.46 10.46
C GLY A 181 4.67 6.75 11.05
N THR A 182 5.81 7.24 10.55
CA THR A 182 6.57 8.35 11.17
C THR A 182 6.79 9.56 10.27
N LEU A 183 6.39 9.51 9.00
CA LEU A 183 6.59 10.61 8.07
C LEU A 183 5.74 11.82 8.47
N GLU A 184 6.38 12.98 8.50
CA GLU A 184 5.71 14.27 8.69
C GLU A 184 4.83 14.59 7.49
N GLU A 185 3.68 15.21 7.74
CA GLU A 185 2.73 15.57 6.67
C GLU A 185 3.36 16.47 5.61
N SER A 186 4.22 17.42 6.00
CA SER A 186 4.92 18.32 5.07
C SER A 186 5.83 17.55 4.10
N LYS A 187 6.52 16.52 4.60
CA LYS A 187 7.39 15.65 3.79
C LYS A 187 6.56 14.72 2.92
N PHE A 188 5.48 14.15 3.45
CA PHE A 188 4.56 13.35 2.64
C PHE A 188 3.97 14.16 1.47
N LYS A 189 3.49 15.39 1.73
CA LYS A 189 2.97 16.29 0.68
C LYS A 189 4.02 16.66 -0.35
N ALA A 190 5.28 16.89 0.08
CA ALA A 190 6.38 17.13 -0.85
C ALA A 190 6.62 15.92 -1.76
N PHE A 191 6.59 14.70 -1.20
CA PHE A 191 6.73 13.48 -1.97
C PHE A 191 5.56 13.25 -2.92
N ALA A 192 4.33 13.44 -2.46
CA ALA A 192 3.11 13.37 -3.27
C ALA A 192 3.15 14.35 -4.46
N THR A 193 3.58 15.59 -4.22
CA THR A 193 3.74 16.60 -5.28
C THR A 193 4.75 16.15 -6.34
N LEU A 194 5.85 15.51 -5.94
CA LEU A 194 6.82 14.95 -6.88
C LEU A 194 6.25 13.75 -7.65
N LEU A 195 5.44 12.91 -7.01
CA LEU A 195 4.77 11.78 -7.67
C LEU A 195 3.74 12.27 -8.70
N ASP A 196 2.98 13.32 -8.41
CA ASP A 196 2.00 13.90 -9.33
C ASP A 196 2.66 14.28 -10.66
N ILE A 197 3.82 14.96 -10.61
CA ILE A 197 4.57 15.39 -11.80
C ILE A 197 5.50 14.33 -12.39
N SER A 198 5.64 13.16 -11.75
CA SER A 198 6.49 12.07 -12.25
C SER A 198 5.81 11.30 -13.38
N SER A 199 6.57 10.77 -14.31
CA SER A 199 6.08 9.78 -15.28
C SER A 199 6.57 8.39 -14.89
N VAL A 200 5.86 7.37 -15.33
CA VAL A 200 6.25 5.96 -15.19
C VAL A 200 7.15 5.60 -16.37
N PHE A 201 8.44 5.38 -16.11
CA PHE A 201 9.40 4.89 -17.07
C PHE A 201 9.67 3.41 -16.77
N GLY A 202 9.30 2.49 -17.66
CA GLY A 202 9.61 1.06 -17.51
C GLY A 202 9.26 0.50 -16.12
N GLY A 203 8.04 0.75 -15.66
CA GLY A 203 7.50 0.28 -14.38
C GLY A 203 7.95 1.05 -13.12
N GLY A 204 8.66 2.17 -13.25
CA GLY A 204 9.08 2.98 -12.10
C GLY A 204 8.86 4.46 -12.31
N TYR A 205 8.47 5.17 -11.26
CA TYR A 205 8.29 6.62 -11.29
C TYR A 205 9.61 7.36 -11.48
N MET A 206 9.58 8.43 -12.26
CA MET A 206 10.72 9.28 -12.52
C MET A 206 10.28 10.65 -13.06
N ILE A 207 10.96 11.71 -12.64
CA ILE A 207 10.87 13.03 -13.29
C ILE A 207 12.12 13.20 -14.16
N PRO A 208 12.04 13.07 -15.49
CA PRO A 208 13.20 13.12 -16.36
C PRO A 208 13.75 14.55 -16.50
N GLY A 209 15.07 14.67 -16.67
CA GLY A 209 15.72 15.91 -17.09
C GLY A 209 17.02 16.25 -16.35
N ASN A 210 18.04 16.68 -17.10
CA ASN A 210 19.36 17.00 -16.56
C ASN A 210 19.38 18.24 -15.64
N ASN A 211 18.43 19.18 -15.80
CA ASN A 211 18.30 20.40 -14.99
C ASN A 211 16.93 20.52 -14.31
N VAL A 212 16.26 19.38 -14.09
CA VAL A 212 14.89 19.36 -13.57
C VAL A 212 14.75 20.00 -12.19
N VAL A 213 15.81 19.92 -11.37
CA VAL A 213 15.91 20.49 -10.02
C VAL A 213 15.69 22.01 -10.00
N GLY A 214 16.12 22.72 -11.05
CA GLY A 214 15.98 24.17 -11.16
C GLY A 214 14.61 24.63 -11.66
N ARG A 215 13.74 23.70 -12.10
CA ARG A 215 12.42 24.04 -12.62
C ARG A 215 11.44 24.26 -11.47
N SER A 216 10.59 25.26 -11.62
CA SER A 216 9.52 25.57 -10.68
C SER A 216 8.22 24.91 -11.07
N ILE A 217 7.56 24.30 -10.08
CA ILE A 217 6.23 23.73 -10.23
C ILE A 217 5.22 24.88 -10.06
N PRO A 218 4.40 25.19 -11.08
CA PRO A 218 3.37 26.21 -10.96
C PRO A 218 2.27 25.73 -10.01
N GLN A 219 1.73 26.64 -9.21
CA GLN A 219 0.55 26.41 -8.36
C GLN A 219 0.62 25.15 -7.46
N CYS A 220 1.74 24.93 -6.77
CA CYS A 220 1.86 23.81 -5.83
C CYS A 220 1.31 24.17 -4.43
N GLU A 221 1.00 23.17 -3.61
CA GLU A 221 0.50 23.36 -2.24
C GLU A 221 1.47 24.15 -1.32
N PHE A 222 2.75 24.23 -1.70
CA PHE A 222 3.80 24.93 -0.95
C PHE A 222 4.01 26.40 -1.40
N GLY A 223 3.22 26.88 -2.37
CA GLY A 223 3.27 28.24 -2.90
C GLY A 223 3.33 28.31 -4.43
N SER A 224 3.27 29.52 -4.97
CA SER A 224 3.51 29.76 -6.39
C SER A 224 5.00 29.57 -6.71
N ASP A 225 5.28 28.75 -7.73
CA ASP A 225 6.61 28.56 -8.34
C ASP A 225 7.69 27.96 -7.45
N VAL A 226 7.35 26.88 -6.75
CA VAL A 226 8.33 26.17 -5.90
C VAL A 226 9.27 25.31 -6.76
N PRO A 227 10.59 25.47 -6.62
CA PRO A 227 11.55 24.67 -7.38
C PRO A 227 11.52 23.20 -6.94
N ILE A 228 11.58 22.27 -7.89
CA ILE A 228 11.65 20.83 -7.64
C ILE A 228 12.79 20.50 -6.66
N GLY A 229 13.93 21.17 -6.80
CA GLY A 229 15.07 20.99 -5.91
C GLY A 229 14.78 21.28 -4.44
N ARG A 230 13.86 22.21 -4.12
CA ARG A 230 13.46 22.47 -2.73
C ARG A 230 12.68 21.29 -2.16
N LEU A 231 11.80 20.68 -2.94
CA LEU A 231 11.05 19.49 -2.51
C LEU A 231 11.99 18.29 -2.35
N VAL A 232 12.93 18.08 -3.28
CA VAL A 232 13.95 17.03 -3.16
C VAL A 232 14.81 17.24 -1.92
N PHE A 233 15.25 18.47 -1.66
CA PHE A 233 16.03 18.80 -0.46
C PHE A 233 15.26 18.51 0.84
N GLN A 234 13.97 18.87 0.90
CA GLN A 234 13.11 18.58 2.05
C GLN A 234 12.96 17.07 2.32
N LEU A 235 13.11 16.24 1.28
CA LEU A 235 13.04 14.78 1.37
C LEU A 235 14.40 14.11 1.58
N GLY A 236 15.51 14.84 1.58
CA GLY A 236 16.86 14.29 1.55
C GLY A 236 17.20 13.35 2.72
N ASP A 237 16.58 13.55 3.88
CA ASP A 237 16.78 12.72 5.09
C ASP A 237 15.80 11.54 5.19
N THR A 238 14.77 11.48 4.35
CA THR A 238 13.72 10.46 4.42
C THR A 238 14.12 9.15 3.74
N GLY A 239 15.03 9.23 2.77
CA GLY A 239 15.39 8.12 1.89
C GLY A 239 14.29 7.73 0.90
N LEU A 240 13.30 8.60 0.64
CA LEU A 240 12.25 8.37 -0.37
C LEU A 240 12.71 8.65 -1.80
N ILE A 241 13.65 9.59 -1.96
CA ILE A 241 14.21 10.01 -3.25
C ILE A 241 15.68 9.59 -3.31
N ALA A 242 16.10 9.06 -4.45
CA ALA A 242 17.49 8.69 -4.71
C ALA A 242 18.37 9.94 -4.90
N ASP A 243 19.70 9.75 -4.94
CA ASP A 243 20.61 10.86 -5.22
C ASP A 243 20.32 11.47 -6.60
N LEU A 244 20.55 12.77 -6.76
CA LEU A 244 20.33 13.52 -8.00
C LEU A 244 21.21 13.02 -9.15
N ASN A 245 22.30 12.31 -8.84
CA ASN A 245 23.15 11.65 -9.85
C ASN A 245 22.60 10.30 -10.31
N SER A 246 21.50 9.83 -9.73
CA SER A 246 20.89 8.55 -10.09
C SER A 246 20.34 8.60 -11.51
N HIS A 247 20.51 7.50 -12.23
CA HIS A 247 20.04 7.36 -13.59
C HIS A 247 19.39 5.99 -13.79
N LYS A 248 18.40 5.94 -14.69
CA LYS A 248 17.82 4.69 -15.14
C LYS A 248 18.47 4.31 -16.46
N GLU A 249 19.04 3.12 -16.48
CA GLU A 249 19.66 2.54 -17.68
C GLU A 249 18.65 1.65 -18.38
N ILE A 250 18.50 1.89 -19.68
CA ILE A 250 17.67 1.08 -20.56
C ILE A 250 18.61 0.22 -21.42
N PRO A 251 18.45 -1.11 -21.40
CA PRO A 251 19.25 -2.03 -22.22
C PRO A 251 19.11 -1.75 -23.71
N ILE A 252 20.16 -2.06 -24.47
CA ILE A 252 20.14 -2.01 -25.94
C ILE A 252 19.16 -3.08 -26.44
N GLU A 253 18.47 -2.79 -27.54
CA GLU A 253 17.44 -3.63 -28.15
C GLU A 253 16.21 -3.87 -27.27
N SER A 254 16.04 -3.10 -26.19
CA SER A 254 14.85 -3.17 -25.36
C SER A 254 13.78 -2.18 -25.82
N VAL A 255 12.53 -2.60 -25.61
CA VAL A 255 11.34 -1.77 -25.71
C VAL A 255 10.89 -1.47 -24.31
N PHE A 256 10.61 -0.21 -24.01
CA PHE A 256 10.02 0.17 -22.73
C PHE A 256 8.92 1.19 -22.93
N LEU A 257 7.95 1.12 -22.02
CA LEU A 257 6.82 2.03 -21.97
C LEU A 257 7.16 3.23 -21.10
N VAL A 258 6.75 4.41 -21.57
CA VAL A 258 6.73 5.64 -20.80
C VAL A 258 5.29 6.11 -20.73
N ALA A 259 4.77 6.25 -19.53
CA ALA A 259 3.39 6.69 -19.32
C ALA A 259 3.34 7.83 -18.30
N TYR A 260 2.59 8.89 -18.56
CA TYR A 260 2.25 9.85 -17.52
C TYR A 260 0.95 9.46 -16.81
N ASP A 261 -0.07 9.14 -17.60
CA ASP A 261 -1.38 8.62 -17.20
C ASP A 261 -1.86 7.64 -18.29
N GLU A 262 -3.14 7.26 -18.26
CA GLU A 262 -3.73 6.35 -19.26
C GLU A 262 -3.78 6.94 -20.68
N ASP A 263 -3.78 8.27 -20.81
CA ASP A 263 -3.93 8.99 -22.08
C ASP A 263 -2.57 9.30 -22.74
N TYR A 264 -1.50 9.43 -21.94
CA TYR A 264 -0.15 9.76 -22.40
C TYR A 264 0.79 8.56 -22.25
N VAL A 265 0.72 7.62 -23.19
CA VAL A 265 1.57 6.42 -23.26
C VAL A 265 2.41 6.41 -24.54
N PHE A 266 3.72 6.24 -24.38
CA PHE A 266 4.70 6.18 -25.46
C PHE A 266 5.50 4.88 -25.38
N GLU A 267 5.77 4.27 -26.53
CA GLU A 267 6.68 3.15 -26.67
C GLU A 267 8.03 3.66 -27.19
N ILE A 268 9.09 3.44 -26.41
CA ILE A 268 10.45 3.86 -26.79
C ILE A 268 11.29 2.63 -27.12
N HIS A 269 11.85 2.63 -28.33
CA HIS A 269 12.74 1.57 -28.83
C HIS A 269 14.21 2.01 -28.71
N ALA A 270 14.96 1.40 -27.79
CA ALA A 270 16.39 1.65 -27.63
C ALA A 270 17.22 0.82 -28.63
N ARG A 271 17.20 1.19 -29.92
CA ARG A 271 17.76 0.34 -31.00
C ARG A 271 19.30 0.30 -31.06
N ASN A 272 19.97 1.43 -30.86
CA ASN A 272 21.38 1.57 -31.27
C ASN A 272 22.35 2.01 -30.16
N ALA A 273 21.85 2.34 -28.97
CA ALA A 273 22.69 2.79 -27.87
C ALA A 273 22.00 2.54 -26.52
N LYS A 274 22.81 2.36 -25.48
CA LYS A 274 22.33 2.33 -24.10
C LYS A 274 21.77 3.71 -23.76
N VAL A 275 20.49 3.77 -23.45
CA VAL A 275 19.85 5.04 -23.06
C VAL A 275 19.96 5.17 -21.54
N SER A 276 20.61 6.25 -21.09
CA SER A 276 20.69 6.61 -19.69
C SER A 276 19.86 7.86 -19.45
N ILE A 277 18.74 7.72 -18.75
CA ILE A 277 17.88 8.85 -18.41
C ILE A 277 18.25 9.30 -17.00
N ARG A 278 18.57 10.57 -16.84
CA ARG A 278 18.82 11.21 -15.53
C ARG A 278 17.60 11.97 -15.08
N GLY A 279 17.41 12.07 -13.77
CA GLY A 279 16.28 12.78 -13.19
C GLY A 279 16.06 12.47 -11.72
N VAL A 280 14.92 12.88 -11.21
CA VAL A 280 14.50 12.58 -9.83
C VAL A 280 13.81 11.22 -9.82
N ILE A 281 14.37 10.26 -9.09
CA ILE A 281 13.90 8.87 -9.05
C ILE A 281 13.61 8.50 -7.58
N PRO A 282 12.46 7.90 -7.25
CA PRO A 282 12.24 7.34 -5.93
C PRO A 282 13.18 6.17 -5.64
N THR A 283 13.59 6.01 -4.39
CA THR A 283 14.32 4.80 -3.95
C THR A 283 13.39 3.58 -3.97
N THR A 284 13.91 2.37 -3.73
CA THR A 284 13.09 1.17 -3.53
C THR A 284 12.00 1.39 -2.46
N VAL A 285 12.33 2.12 -1.40
CA VAL A 285 11.37 2.45 -0.33
C VAL A 285 10.37 3.50 -0.78
N GLY A 286 10.83 4.52 -1.52
CA GLY A 286 9.95 5.52 -2.13
C GLY A 286 8.96 4.89 -3.11
N SER A 287 9.42 4.01 -3.99
CA SER A 287 8.56 3.27 -4.92
C SER A 287 7.56 2.38 -4.20
N ALA A 288 7.96 1.70 -3.12
CA ALA A 288 7.06 0.88 -2.31
C ALA A 288 5.97 1.69 -1.58
N ILE A 289 6.20 2.98 -1.31
CA ILE A 289 5.18 3.88 -0.74
C ILE A 289 4.34 4.51 -1.85
N ALA A 290 4.96 4.81 -3.01
CA ALA A 290 4.30 5.45 -4.14
C ALA A 290 3.10 4.65 -4.67
N ILE A 291 3.13 3.31 -4.58
CA ILE A 291 2.00 2.46 -5.00
C ILE A 291 0.72 2.68 -4.19
N PHE A 292 0.81 3.28 -3.00
CA PHE A 292 -0.35 3.59 -2.15
C PHE A 292 -0.90 4.98 -2.40
N TYR A 293 -0.21 5.78 -3.21
CA TYR A 293 -0.60 7.14 -3.51
C TYR A 293 -1.39 7.20 -4.82
N GLU A 294 -2.61 7.71 -4.76
CA GLU A 294 -3.41 8.02 -5.95
C GLU A 294 -2.93 9.33 -6.55
N ARG A 295 -2.21 9.23 -7.67
CA ARG A 295 -1.66 10.37 -8.39
C ARG A 295 -2.76 11.28 -8.94
N ARG A 296 -2.51 12.58 -8.86
CA ARG A 296 -3.32 13.61 -9.48
C ARG A 296 -2.63 14.08 -10.75
N THR A 297 -3.37 14.09 -11.86
CA THR A 297 -2.87 14.59 -13.14
C THR A 297 -2.45 16.05 -12.99
N ASN A 298 -1.17 16.31 -13.21
CA ASN A 298 -0.60 17.65 -13.19
C ASN A 298 -0.20 18.08 -14.62
N PRO A 299 -0.72 19.20 -15.17
CA PRO A 299 -0.35 19.67 -16.50
C PRO A 299 1.16 19.91 -16.67
N PHE A 300 1.84 20.31 -15.59
CA PHE A 300 3.29 20.51 -15.62
C PHE A 300 4.05 19.20 -15.83
N GLY A 301 3.60 18.10 -15.23
CA GLY A 301 4.20 16.78 -15.45
C GLY A 301 4.05 16.29 -16.90
N ILE A 302 2.90 16.56 -17.53
CA ILE A 302 2.67 16.27 -18.96
C ILE A 302 3.64 17.08 -19.83
N ALA A 303 3.79 18.38 -19.52
CA ALA A 303 4.73 19.25 -20.23
C ALA A 303 6.18 18.74 -20.10
N LEU A 304 6.60 18.29 -18.91
CA LEU A 304 7.93 17.71 -18.70
C LEU A 304 8.18 16.43 -19.51
N LEU A 305 7.14 15.64 -19.77
CA LEU A 305 7.26 14.40 -20.56
C LEU A 305 7.41 14.67 -22.07
N ASN A 306 6.82 15.75 -22.57
CA ASN A 306 6.82 16.10 -23.99
C ASN A 306 8.08 16.86 -24.46
N GLU A 307 9.00 17.18 -23.55
CA GLU A 307 10.28 17.84 -23.83
C GLU A 307 11.42 16.85 -24.10
#